data_AF-A0A519KUC5-F1
#
_entry.id   AF-A0A519KUC5-F1
#
_cell.length_a   1.000
_cell.length_b   1.000
_cell.length_c   1.000
_cell.angle_alpha   90.00
_cell.angle_beta   90.00
_cell.angle_gamma   90.00
#
_symmetry.space_group_name_H-M   'P 1'
#
loop_
_entity.id
_entity.type
_entity.pdbx_description
1 polymer ?
#
loop_
_entity_poly.entity_id
_entity_poly.type
_entity_poly.pdbx_seq_one_letter_code
_entity_poly.pdbx_strand_id
1 'polypeptide(L)' 'AWAILIGPEGGFTPEERDRLRGLPYATAVSLGPRVLRADTAATVALTLWQAALGDWER' A
#
# COMPACT_ATOMS: atom_id res chain seq x y z
N ALA A 1 8.41 -2.40 -13.21
CA ALA A 1 8.19 -1.13 -12.48
C ALA A 1 7.30 -1.42 -11.27
N TRP A 2 7.51 -0.74 -10.15
CA TRP A 2 6.75 -0.95 -8.92
C TRP A 2 5.60 0.05 -8.81
N ALA A 3 4.54 -0.34 -8.09
CA ALA A 3 3.41 0.53 -7.78
C ALA A 3 2.93 0.26 -6.35
N ILE A 4 2.54 1.32 -5.65
CA ILE A 4 1.83 1.26 -4.38
C ILE A 4 0.42 1.78 -4.62
N LEU A 5 -0.58 0.97 -4.28
CA LEU A 5 -1.98 1.33 -4.42
C LEU A 5 -2.57 1.64 -3.04
N ILE A 6 -3.08 2.86 -2.86
CA ILE A 6 -3.74 3.33 -1.64
C ILE A 6 -5.20 3.61 -1.99
N GLY A 7 -6.12 3.11 -1.16
CA GLY A 7 -7.56 3.35 -1.33
C GLY A 7 -7.96 4.78 -0.94
N PRO A 8 -9.20 5.19 -1.25
CA PRO A 8 -9.77 6.46 -0.79
C PRO A 8 -9.98 6.46 0.74
N GLU A 9 -10.49 7.55 1.30
CA GLU A 9 -10.73 7.70 2.75
C GLU A 9 -11.62 6.59 3.33
N GLY A 10 -12.58 6.08 2.55
CA GLY A 10 -13.44 4.96 2.93
C GLY A 10 -12.81 3.57 2.75
N GLY A 11 -11.60 3.50 2.21
CA GLY A 11 -10.93 2.26 1.83
C GLY A 11 -11.56 1.60 0.59
N PHE A 12 -11.09 0.38 0.30
CA PHE A 12 -11.64 -0.47 -0.75
C PHE A 12 -12.89 -1.21 -0.27
N THR A 13 -13.87 -1.40 -1.15
CA THR A 13 -15.02 -2.26 -0.86
C THR A 13 -14.57 -3.72 -0.68
N PRO A 14 -15.39 -4.59 -0.07
CA PRO A 14 -15.10 -6.03 -0.03
C PRO A 14 -14.77 -6.63 -1.41
N GLU A 15 -15.56 -6.29 -2.43
CA GLU A 15 -15.42 -6.80 -3.79
C GLU A 15 -14.12 -6.31 -4.44
N GLU A 16 -13.75 -5.04 -4.23
CA GLU A 16 -12.48 -4.50 -4.70
C GLU A 16 -11.29 -5.18 -4.03
N ARG A 17 -11.36 -5.43 -2.72
CA ARG A 17 -10.31 -6.16 -1.99
C ARG A 17 -10.14 -7.57 -2.50
N ASP A 18 -11.23 -8.28 -2.76
CA ASP A 18 -11.18 -9.66 -3.26
C ASP A 18 -10.63 -9.69 -4.68
N ARG A 19 -11.02 -8.73 -5.53
CA ARG A 19 -10.43 -8.56 -6.85
C ARG A 19 -8.93 -8.29 -6.77
N LEU A 20 -8.49 -7.36 -5.91
CA LEU A 20 -7.07 -7.03 -5.74
C LEU A 20 -6.26 -8.22 -5.24
N ARG A 21 -6.79 -9.00 -4.29
CA ARG A 21 -6.14 -10.23 -3.79
C ARG A 21 -6.06 -11.33 -4.84
N GLY A 22 -6.97 -11.35 -5.81
CA GLY A 22 -6.97 -12.30 -6.93
C GLY A 22 -5.95 -11.98 -8.02
N LEU A 23 -5.32 -10.79 -8.01
CA LEU A 23 -4.32 -10.44 -9.02
C LEU A 23 -2.97 -11.10 -8.69
N PRO A 24 -2.35 -11.83 -9.63
CA PRO A 24 -1.12 -12.59 -9.36
C PRO A 24 0.10 -11.70 -9.08
N TYR A 25 0.00 -10.39 -9.33
CA TYR A 25 1.05 -9.41 -9.15
C TYR A 25 0.76 -8.40 -8.02
N ALA A 26 -0.35 -8.57 -7.28
CA ALA A 26 -0.68 -7.71 -6.16
C ALA A 26 -0.42 -8.43 -4.84
N THR A 27 0.14 -7.72 -3.86
CA THR A 27 0.37 -8.24 -2.51
C THR A 27 -0.20 -7.27 -1.50
N ALA A 28 -1.11 -7.75 -0.65
CA ALA A 28 -1.64 -6.96 0.45
C ALA A 28 -0.59 -6.84 1.56
N VAL A 29 -0.36 -5.62 2.05
CA VAL A 29 0.60 -5.32 3.12
C VAL A 29 -0.09 -4.55 4.25
N SER A 30 0.36 -4.77 5.49
CA SER A 30 -0.07 -4.02 6.67
C SER A 30 0.95 -2.92 7.01
N LEU A 31 0.48 -1.73 7.37
CA LEU A 31 1.30 -0.61 7.86
C LEU A 31 1.28 -0.52 9.40
N GLY A 32 1.06 -1.65 10.07
CA GLY A 32 0.97 -1.76 11.52
C GLY A 32 -0.48 -1.76 12.05
N PRO A 33 -0.66 -1.69 13.38
CA PRO A 33 -1.94 -1.93 14.03
C PRO A 33 -2.89 -0.72 14.03
N ARG A 34 -2.41 0.48 13.67
CA ARG A 34 -3.21 1.71 13.67
C ARG A 34 -3.76 1.98 12.28
N VAL A 35 -5.05 2.31 12.21
CA VAL A 35 -5.67 2.77 10.96
C VAL A 35 -5.09 4.13 10.60
N LEU A 36 -4.50 4.22 9.40
CA LEU A 36 -3.96 5.45 8.85
C LEU A 36 -4.96 6.05 7.86
N ARG A 37 -5.06 7.39 7.83
CA ARG A 37 -5.72 8.07 6.72
C ARG A 37 -4.92 7.87 5.43
N ALA A 38 -5.58 8.01 4.27
CA ALA A 38 -5.01 7.71 2.96
C ALA A 38 -3.70 8.48 2.68
N ASP A 39 -3.65 9.77 3.01
CA ASP A 39 -2.46 10.62 2.90
C ASP A 39 -1.28 10.11 3.74
N THR A 40 -1.54 9.77 5.01
CA THR A 40 -0.55 9.24 5.94
C THR A 40 -0.07 7.86 5.51
N ALA A 41 -0.99 7.00 5.05
CA ALA A 41 -0.67 5.66 4.55
C ALA A 41 0.24 5.74 3.31
N ALA A 42 -0.03 6.67 2.38
CA ALA A 42 0.79 6.87 1.19
C ALA A 42 2.22 7.28 1.55
N THR A 43 2.40 8.27 2.42
CA THR A 43 3.75 8.71 2.84
C THR A 43 4.51 7.61 3.58
N VAL A 44 3.84 6.89 4.51
CA VAL A 44 4.47 5.79 5.26
C VAL A 44 4.85 4.64 4.32
N ALA A 45 3.95 4.23 3.42
CA ALA A 45 4.21 3.14 2.47
C ALA A 45 5.38 3.47 1.53
N LEU A 46 5.42 4.69 0.98
CA LEU A 46 6.54 5.13 0.14
C LEU A 46 7.86 5.17 0.92
N THR A 47 7.85 5.66 2.16
CA THR A 47 9.04 5.71 3.02
C THR A 47 9.59 4.32 3.28
N LEU A 48 8.73 3.38 3.70
CA LEU A 48 9.14 2.00 3.97
C LEU A 48 9.59 1.28 2.70
N TRP A 49 8.89 1.49 1.59
CA TRP A 49 9.28 0.94 0.30
C TRP A 49 10.67 1.42 -0.13
N GLN A 50 10.89 2.74 -0.06
CA GLN A 50 12.14 3.34 -0.47
C GLN A 50 13.32 2.88 0.39
N ALA A 51 13.12 2.77 1.70
CA ALA A 51 14.13 2.26 2.63
C ALA A 51 14.47 0.77 2.40
N ALA A 52 13.52 -0.05 1.96
CA ALA A 52 13.72 -1.49 1.84
C ALA A 52 14.13 -1.96 0.43
N LEU A 53 13.58 -1.33 -0.62
CA LEU A 53 13.66 -1.82 -2.00
C LEU A 53 13.83 -0.69 -3.03
N GLY A 54 13.94 0.55 -2.57
CA GLY A 54 14.04 1.71 -3.43
C GLY A 54 15.47 2.17 -3.66
N ASP A 55 15.62 3.48 -3.90
CA ASP A 55 16.85 4.10 -4.33
C ASP A 55 17.43 5.10 -3.32
N TRP A 56 16.98 5.06 -2.07
CA TRP A 56 17.47 5.92 -0.99
C TRP A 56 18.86 5.55 -0.47
N GLU A 57 19.39 4.37 -0.80
CA GLU A 57 20.77 3.98 -0.47
C GLU A 57 21.81 4.51 -1.47
N ARG A 58 21.48 5.56 -2.24
CA ARG A 58 22.48 6.30 -3.02
C ARG A 58 23.12 7.42 -2.24
#